data_AF-A0A392R729-F1
#
_entry.id   AF-A0A392R729-F1
#
_cell.length_a   1.000
_cell.length_b   1.000
_cell.length_c   1.000
_cell.angle_alpha   90.00
_cell.angle_beta   90.00
_cell.angle_gamma   90.00
#
_symmetry.space_group_name_H-M   'P 1'
#
loop_
_entity.id
_entity.type
_entity.pdbx_description
1 polymer ?
#
loop_
_entity_poly.entity_id
_entity_poly.type
_entity_poly.pdbx_seq_one_letter_code
_entity_poly.pdbx_strand_id
1 'polypeptide(L)' 'MMVNTTKFLQLIAKIIAILCLLMHEHTLCDGGFNTQFIASEEEALLEFKEGLKDPSNLLSSWTIGKDCCNWKGVGCNTTT' A
#
# COMPACT_ATOMS: atom_id res chain seq x y z
N MET A 1 -23.44 -24.62 -29.67
CA MET A 1 -22.05 -24.34 -29.27
C MET A 1 -22.04 -24.11 -27.77
N MET A 2 -21.71 -25.14 -27.00
CA MET A 2 -21.77 -25.10 -25.54
C MET A 2 -20.52 -24.37 -25.07
N VAL A 3 -20.59 -23.04 -25.04
CA VAL A 3 -19.58 -22.22 -24.34
C VAL A 3 -19.40 -22.88 -22.99
N ASN A 4 -18.18 -23.36 -22.73
CA ASN A 4 -17.88 -24.16 -21.57
C ASN A 4 -18.20 -23.32 -20.33
N THR A 5 -19.39 -23.54 -19.76
CA THR A 5 -20.01 -22.74 -18.70
C THR A 5 -19.11 -22.71 -17.48
N THR A 6 -18.34 -23.77 -17.26
CA THR A 6 -17.32 -23.88 -16.23
C THR A 6 -16.14 -22.94 -16.50
N LYS A 7 -15.65 -22.86 -17.74
CA LYS A 7 -14.59 -21.89 -18.12
C LYS A 7 -15.06 -20.44 -18.01
N PHE A 8 -16.32 -20.18 -18.35
CA PHE A 8 -16.92 -18.85 -18.20
C PHE A 8 -17.02 -18.43 -16.73
N LEU A 9 -17.50 -19.34 -15.87
CA LEU A 9 -17.58 -19.11 -14.43
C LEU A 9 -16.20 -18.88 -13.80
N GLN A 10 -15.19 -19.64 -14.24
CA GLN A 10 -13.79 -19.48 -13.81
C GLN A 10 -13.19 -18.13 -14.25
N LEU A 11 -13.52 -17.67 -15.46
CA LEU A 11 -13.07 -16.37 -15.97
C LEU A 11 -13.65 -15.22 -15.15
N ILE A 12 -14.95 -15.27 -14.85
CA ILE A 12 -15.63 -14.27 -14.01
C ILE A 12 -15.01 -14.21 -12.62
N ALA A 13 -14.76 -15.37 -11.98
CA ALA A 13 -14.14 -15.41 -10.65
C ALA A 13 -12.76 -14.74 -10.62
N LYS A 14 -11.94 -14.94 -11.66
CA LYS A 14 -10.63 -14.28 -11.79
C LYS A 14 -10.75 -12.77 -11.98
N ILE A 15 -11.72 -12.32 -12.79
CA ILE A 15 -11.96 -10.88 -13.00
C ILE A 15 -12.41 -10.23 -11.70
N ILE A 16 -13.32 -10.86 -10.95
CA ILE A 16 -13.76 -10.37 -9.63
C ILE A 16 -12.57 -10.26 -8.68
N ALA A 17 -11.71 -11.28 -8.61
CA ALA A 17 -10.51 -11.24 -7.77
C ALA A 17 -9.57 -10.09 -8.15
N ILE A 18 -9.35 -9.86 -9.45
CA ILE A 18 -8.53 -8.75 -9.96
C ILE A 18 -9.18 -7.40 -9.60
N LEU A 19 -10.50 -7.26 -9.80
CA LEU A 19 -11.24 -6.05 -9.44
C LEU A 19 -11.19 -5.80 -7.93
N CYS A 20 -11.27 -6.83 -7.08
CA CYS A 20 -11.11 -6.70 -5.63
C CYS A 20 -9.70 -6.23 -5.22
N LEU A 21 -8.66 -6.58 -5.98
CA LEU A 21 -7.30 -6.06 -5.76
C LEU A 21 -7.19 -4.59 -6.18
N LEU A 22 -7.91 -4.16 -7.23
CA LEU A 22 -7.93 -2.77 -7.69
C LEU A 22 -8.79 -1.85 -6.80
N MET A 23 -9.63 -2.43 -5.94
CA MET A 23 -10.48 -1.72 -4.97
C MET A 23 -9.82 -1.63 -3.58
N HIS A 24 -8.56 -2.04 -3.42
CA HIS A 24 -7.83 -1.78 -2.17
C HIS A 24 -7.57 -0.28 -2.05
N GLU A 25 -8.31 0.33 -1.13
CA GLU A 25 -8.29 1.75 -0.80
C GLU A 25 -6.96 2.11 -0.13
N HIS A 26 -6.34 3.18 -0.62
CA HIS A 26 -5.02 3.63 -0.20
C HIS A 26 -5.09 4.76 0.89
N THR A 27 -5.14 4.45 2.20
CA THR A 27 -5.21 5.37 3.39
C THR A 27 -3.95 5.57 4.30
N LEU A 28 -3.19 6.65 4.09
CA LEU A 28 -1.98 7.13 4.83
C LEU A 28 -2.12 7.25 6.38
N CYS A 29 -1.00 7.06 7.11
CA CYS A 29 -0.72 7.09 8.58
C CYS A 29 -1.46 8.14 9.47
N ASP A 30 -1.44 8.06 10.82
CA ASP A 30 -2.16 7.19 11.79
C ASP A 30 -3.12 8.08 12.61
N GLY A 31 -4.23 7.50 13.11
CA GLY A 31 -5.17 8.20 13.98
C GLY A 31 -6.52 7.53 14.18
N GLY A 32 -6.58 6.20 14.17
CA GLY A 32 -7.81 5.44 14.45
C GLY A 32 -8.54 4.93 13.21
N PHE A 33 -8.60 3.60 13.11
CA PHE A 33 -9.27 2.76 12.10
C PHE A 33 -8.50 2.56 10.78
N ASN A 34 -8.17 1.28 10.50
CA ASN A 34 -7.66 0.67 9.26
C ASN A 34 -6.14 0.41 9.16
N THR A 35 -5.69 -0.61 9.90
CA THR A 35 -4.30 -1.10 10.04
C THR A 35 -3.63 -1.68 8.79
N GLN A 36 -4.36 -1.97 7.70
CA GLN A 36 -3.82 -2.73 6.57
C GLN A 36 -3.10 -1.85 5.53
N PHE A 37 -3.46 -0.58 5.44
CA PHE A 37 -2.96 0.27 4.37
C PHE A 37 -1.60 0.93 4.66
N ILE A 38 -1.44 1.40 5.89
CA ILE A 38 -0.23 2.07 6.39
C ILE A 38 1.01 1.20 6.21
N ALA A 39 0.87 -0.11 6.40
CA ALA A 39 1.97 -1.06 6.19
C ALA A 39 2.53 -0.99 4.76
N SER A 40 1.68 -0.83 3.74
CA SER A 40 2.11 -0.86 2.34
C SER A 40 2.90 0.39 1.91
N GLU A 41 2.53 1.57 2.41
CA GLU A 41 3.26 2.81 2.12
C GLU A 41 4.53 2.93 2.96
N GLU A 42 4.47 2.50 4.21
CA GLU A 42 5.64 2.35 5.07
C GLU A 42 6.67 1.43 4.38
N GLU A 43 6.25 0.25 3.91
CA GLU A 43 7.09 -0.69 3.18
C GLU A 43 7.66 -0.09 1.89
N ALA A 44 6.85 0.57 1.06
CA ALA A 44 7.32 1.17 -0.20
C ALA A 44 8.36 2.28 0.02
N LEU A 45 8.17 3.12 1.04
CA LEU A 45 9.11 4.18 1.39
C LEU A 45 10.41 3.61 2.00
N LEU A 46 10.32 2.50 2.76
CA LEU A 46 11.50 1.80 3.27
C LEU A 46 12.28 1.12 2.14
N GLU A 47 11.61 0.48 1.18
CA GLU A 47 12.24 -0.09 -0.01
C GLU A 47 12.91 1.01 -0.85
N PHE A 48 12.24 2.17 -1.02
CA PHE A 48 12.83 3.34 -1.66
C PHE A 48 14.10 3.83 -0.94
N LYS A 49 14.08 3.88 0.40
CA LYS A 49 15.25 4.22 1.21
C LYS A 49 16.40 3.23 1.01
N GLU A 50 16.12 1.93 0.96
CA GLU A 50 17.14 0.90 0.72
C GLU A 50 17.78 1.01 -0.67
N GLY A 51 17.01 1.47 -1.66
CA GLY A 51 17.50 1.74 -3.01
C GLY A 51 18.41 2.97 -3.15
N LEU A 52 18.54 3.80 -2.11
CA LEU A 52 19.28 5.07 -2.18
C LEU A 52 20.55 5.05 -1.32
N LYS A 53 21.60 5.68 -1.85
CA LYS A 53 22.76 6.07 -1.04
C LYS A 53 22.43 7.40 -0.35
N ASP A 54 22.23 7.36 0.96
CA ASP A 54 21.90 8.55 1.79
C ASP A 54 23.10 8.99 2.65
N PRO A 55 24.16 9.59 2.07
CA PRO A 55 25.34 10.02 2.84
C PRO A 55 25.04 11.17 3.81
N SER A 56 23.91 11.86 3.62
CA SER A 56 23.49 13.02 4.44
C SER A 56 22.50 12.65 5.53
N ASN A 57 22.13 11.37 5.67
CA ASN A 57 21.17 10.86 6.65
C ASN A 57 19.82 11.59 6.61
N LEU A 58 19.37 12.01 5.43
CA LEU A 58 18.10 12.71 5.26
C LEU A 58 16.90 11.80 5.57
N LEU A 59 17.04 10.50 5.34
CA LEU A 59 16.01 9.48 5.55
C LEU A 59 16.19 8.76 6.91
N SER A 60 16.98 9.32 7.82
CA SER A 60 17.28 8.71 9.14
C SER A 60 16.05 8.53 10.02
N SER A 61 15.03 9.39 9.89
CA SER A 61 13.79 9.27 10.66
C SER A 61 12.86 8.17 10.15
N TRP A 62 13.12 7.64 8.94
CA TRP A 62 12.28 6.61 8.31
C TRP A 62 12.60 5.26 8.95
N THR A 63 11.77 4.84 9.90
CA THR A 63 11.99 3.64 10.72
C THR A 63 10.69 2.89 10.96
N ILE A 64 10.77 1.56 10.91
CA ILE A 64 9.64 0.65 11.15
C ILE A 64 8.97 0.93 12.50
N GLY A 65 7.64 0.89 12.53
CA GLY A 65 6.84 0.91 13.75
C GLY A 65 6.75 2.29 14.43
N LYS A 66 7.14 3.36 13.73
CA LYS A 66 6.73 4.73 14.06
C LYS A 66 5.66 5.16 13.09
N ASP A 67 4.70 5.96 13.57
CA ASP A 67 3.77 6.68 12.71
C ASP A 67 4.54 7.43 11.63
N CYS A 68 4.39 6.98 10.38
CA CYS A 68 5.17 7.41 9.23
C CYS A 68 4.92 8.88 8.88
N CYS A 69 3.83 9.49 9.36
CA CYS A 69 3.63 10.93 9.26
C CYS A 69 4.67 11.74 10.02
N ASN A 70 5.33 11.12 11.00
CA ASN A 70 6.40 11.78 11.76
C ASN A 70 7.75 11.65 11.08
N TRP A 71 7.85 10.97 9.94
CA TRP A 71 9.09 10.92 9.18
C TRP A 71 9.36 12.28 8.53
N LYS A 72 10.60 12.75 8.68
CA LYS A 72 11.07 13.99 8.06
C LYS A 72 10.85 13.94 6.56
N GLY A 73 10.14 14.95 6.04
CA GLY A 73 9.85 15.10 4.62
C GLY A 73 8.65 14.28 4.12
N VAL A 74 7.98 13.52 4.99
CA VAL A 74 6.72 12.83 4.69
C VAL A 74 5.56 13.71 5.15
N GLY A 75 4.59 13.91 4.26
CA GLY A 75 3.33 14.59 4.58
C GLY A 75 2.19 13.60 4.44
N CYS A 76 1.34 13.51 5.46
CA CYS A 76 0.14 12.69 5.42
C CYS A 76 -1.08 13.53 5.11
N ASN A 77 -2.04 12.94 4.40
CA ASN A 77 -3.36 13.54 4.26
C ASN A 77 -4.16 13.26 5.53
N THR A 78 -4.61 14.31 6.22
CA THR A 78 -5.45 14.22 7.42
C THR A 78 -6.95 14.31 7.11
N THR A 79 -7.31 14.36 5.82
CA THR A 79 -8.70 14.50 5.38
C THR A 79 -9.24 13.12 5.03
N THR A 80 -10.19 12.65 5.86
CA THR A 80 -10.99 11.44 5.64
C THR A 80 -11.91 11.58 4.45
#